data_AF-A0A2P5DQR7-F1
#
_entry.id   AF-A0A2P5DQR7-F1
#
_cell.length_a   1.000
_cell.length_b   1.000
_cell.length_c   1.000
_cell.angle_alpha   90.00
_cell.angle_beta   90.00
_cell.angle_gamma   90.00
#
_symmetry.space_group_name_H-M   'P 1'
#
loop_
_entity.id
_entity.type
_entity.pdbx_description
1 polymer ?
#
loop_
_entity_poly.entity_id
_entity_poly.type
_entity_poly.pdbx_seq_one_letter_code
_entity_poly.pdbx_strand_id
1 'polypeptide(L)'
;MVSPSQQKNMGAMEITLQFPEEYLVSVSGHYSPVVYGGSPVLRSLTFKSNKRTFGPYGAEEGTPFTFPMDGGLIVGFRGRSGWYLDAIGFRLSPVVQSTKLIERVQKSLKRLATTTTASAKPLLTCTSTAYK
;
A
#
# COMPACT_ATOMS: atom_id res chain seq x y z
N MET A 1 -28.16 -27.90 -2.94
CA MET A 1 -28.05 -27.77 -1.47
C MET A 1 -27.04 -26.66 -1.20
N VAL A 2 -27.52 -25.50 -0.77
CA VAL A 2 -26.67 -24.33 -0.46
C VAL A 2 -26.28 -24.42 1.03
N SER A 3 -25.01 -24.18 1.34
CA SER A 3 -24.46 -24.32 2.69
C SER A 3 -25.19 -23.43 3.73
N PRO A 4 -25.55 -23.93 4.93
CA PRO A 4 -26.45 -23.24 5.84
C PRO A 4 -25.82 -22.14 6.73
N SER A 5 -24.62 -21.63 6.44
CA SER A 5 -23.93 -20.71 7.36
C SER A 5 -24.25 -19.22 7.16
N GLN A 6 -25.17 -18.86 6.27
CA GLN A 6 -25.53 -17.47 6.00
C GLN A 6 -26.97 -17.19 6.41
N GLN A 7 -27.23 -17.15 7.72
CA GLN A 7 -28.44 -16.50 8.22
C GLN A 7 -28.14 -15.63 9.45
N LYS A 8 -28.17 -14.32 9.16
CA LYS A 8 -28.59 -13.20 10.02
C LYS A 8 -27.52 -12.59 10.93
N ASN A 9 -27.00 -11.44 10.50
CA ASN A 9 -26.88 -10.25 11.33
C ASN A 9 -27.05 -9.01 10.45
N MET A 10 -27.62 -7.95 11.01
CA MET A 10 -27.95 -6.71 10.33
C MET A 10 -26.66 -5.98 9.89
N GLY A 11 -26.19 -6.23 8.67
CA GLY A 11 -25.33 -5.36 7.88
C GLY A 11 -23.92 -5.00 8.39
N ALA A 12 -23.28 -5.80 9.25
CA ALA A 12 -21.89 -5.56 9.60
C ALA A 12 -20.94 -6.05 8.49
N MET A 13 -19.99 -5.20 8.08
CA MET A 13 -18.94 -5.57 7.13
C MET A 13 -17.69 -5.96 7.89
N GLU A 14 -17.15 -7.14 7.60
CA GLU A 14 -15.93 -7.64 8.23
C GLU A 14 -14.79 -7.73 7.21
N ILE A 15 -13.61 -7.27 7.63
CA ILE A 15 -12.37 -7.39 6.85
C ILE A 15 -11.41 -8.29 7.62
N THR A 16 -11.19 -9.50 7.12
CA THR A 16 -10.19 -10.42 7.67
C THR A 16 -8.96 -10.43 6.78
N LEU A 17 -7.78 -10.14 7.35
CA LEU A 17 -6.50 -10.19 6.65
C LEU A 17 -5.75 -11.46 7.01
N GLN A 18 -5.12 -12.08 6.00
CA GLN A 18 -4.22 -13.22 6.20
C GLN A 18 -2.84 -12.73 6.67
N PHE A 19 -2.72 -12.31 7.92
CA PHE A 19 -1.44 -11.88 8.49
C PHE A 19 -0.50 -13.07 8.72
N PRO A 20 0.82 -12.99 8.40
CA PRO A 20 1.57 -11.80 7.99
C PRO A 20 1.62 -11.51 6.48
N GLU A 21 1.07 -12.38 5.62
CA GLU A 21 1.22 -12.25 4.16
C GLU A 21 0.34 -11.13 3.56
N GLU A 22 -0.74 -10.77 4.24
CA GLU A 22 -1.68 -9.73 3.86
C GLU A 22 -1.74 -8.63 4.92
N TYR A 23 -1.47 -7.39 4.50
CA TYR A 23 -1.50 -6.21 5.36
C TYR A 23 -1.97 -4.99 4.58
N LEU A 24 -2.52 -4.00 5.29
CA LEU A 24 -3.02 -2.76 4.70
C LEU A 24 -1.86 -1.89 4.20
N VAL A 25 -2.00 -1.38 2.97
CA VAL A 25 -1.03 -0.51 2.30
C VAL A 25 -1.57 0.90 2.08
N SER A 26 -2.90 1.06 2.04
CA SER A 26 -3.53 2.38 2.02
C SER A 26 -4.97 2.34 2.51
N VAL A 27 -5.46 3.49 2.97
CA VAL A 27 -6.89 3.74 3.19
C VAL A 27 -7.29 4.96 2.39
N SER A 28 -8.39 4.88 1.67
CA SER A 28 -9.00 6.01 0.97
C SER A 28 -10.47 6.13 1.35
N GLY A 29 -11.10 7.22 0.95
CA GLY A 29 -12.50 7.44 1.26
C GLY A 29 -12.95 8.84 0.90
N HIS A 30 -14.14 9.18 1.36
CA HIS A 30 -14.75 10.50 1.16
C HIS A 30 -15.29 11.05 2.47
N TYR A 31 -15.30 12.37 2.60
CA TYR A 31 -15.94 13.06 3.71
C TYR A 31 -16.77 14.26 3.22
N SER A 32 -17.89 14.48 3.90
CA SER A 32 -18.78 15.62 3.66
C SER A 32 -19.77 15.77 4.82
N PRO A 33 -20.41 16.94 4.97
CA PRO A 33 -21.59 17.07 5.81
C PRO A 33 -22.74 16.20 5.28
N VAL A 34 -23.47 15.53 6.17
CA VAL A 34 -24.69 14.76 5.80
C VAL A 34 -25.84 15.69 5.42
N VAL A 35 -25.90 16.86 6.05
CA VAL A 35 -26.89 17.92 5.78
C VAL A 35 -26.16 19.22 5.48
N TYR A 36 -26.79 20.09 4.68
CA TYR A 36 -26.22 21.38 4.31
C TYR A 36 -25.92 22.22 5.57
N GLY A 37 -24.70 22.78 5.65
CA GLY A 37 -24.24 23.55 6.81
C GLY A 37 -23.80 22.71 8.02
N GLY A 38 -23.87 21.38 7.96
CA GLY A 38 -23.39 20.50 9.03
C GLY A 38 -21.87 20.38 9.10
N SER A 39 -21.37 19.77 10.18
CA SER A 39 -19.96 19.36 10.27
C SER A 39 -19.68 18.15 9.36
N PRO A 40 -18.51 18.09 8.71
CA PRO A 40 -18.15 16.97 7.87
C PRO A 40 -17.95 15.68 8.69
N VAL A 41 -18.39 14.57 8.12
CA VAL A 41 -18.18 13.21 8.65
C VAL A 41 -17.61 12.33 7.55
N LEU A 42 -17.00 11.21 7.91
CA LEU A 42 -16.62 10.19 6.94
C LEU A 42 -17.87 9.59 6.29
N ARG A 43 -17.89 9.62 4.97
CA ARG A 43 -18.98 9.12 4.12
C ARG A 43 -18.66 7.75 3.57
N SER A 44 -17.40 7.51 3.21
CA SER A 44 -16.93 6.20 2.81
C SER A 44 -15.51 5.89 3.27
N LEU A 45 -15.23 4.59 3.39
CA LEU A 45 -13.88 4.05 3.58
C LEU A 45 -13.64 2.89 2.61
N THR A 46 -12.46 2.91 2.01
CA THR A 46 -11.91 1.85 1.17
C THR A 46 -10.55 1.47 1.73
N PHE A 47 -10.38 0.21 2.08
CA PHE A 47 -9.12 -0.31 2.61
C PHE A 47 -8.43 -1.10 1.50
N LYS A 48 -7.15 -0.82 1.24
CA LYS A 48 -6.35 -1.57 0.29
C LYS A 48 -5.28 -2.34 1.04
N SER A 49 -5.21 -3.65 0.81
CA SER A 49 -4.08 -4.48 1.20
C SER A 49 -3.08 -4.63 0.07
N ASN A 50 -1.93 -5.22 0.35
CA ASN A 50 -0.97 -5.66 -0.65
C ASN A 50 -1.52 -6.75 -1.60
N LYS A 51 -2.71 -7.31 -1.33
CA LYS A 51 -3.34 -8.37 -2.15
C LYS A 51 -4.66 -7.95 -2.80
N ARG A 52 -5.50 -7.16 -2.12
CA ARG A 52 -6.87 -6.84 -2.57
C ARG A 52 -7.38 -5.52 -1.99
N THR A 53 -8.52 -5.09 -2.49
CA THR A 53 -9.23 -3.88 -2.05
C THR A 53 -10.56 -4.27 -1.40
N PHE A 54 -10.93 -3.58 -0.32
CA PHE A 54 -12.16 -3.75 0.46
C PHE A 54 -12.95 -2.45 0.46
N GLY A 55 -14.22 -2.51 0.11
CA GLY A 55 -15.10 -1.34 -0.01
C GLY A 55 -15.32 -0.90 -1.48
N PRO A 56 -15.83 0.32 -1.70
CA PRO A 56 -16.11 1.33 -0.68
C PRO A 56 -17.23 0.93 0.28
N TYR A 57 -17.05 1.20 1.56
CA TYR A 57 -18.08 1.06 2.59
C TYR A 57 -18.68 2.43 2.88
N GLY A 58 -19.95 2.62 2.53
CA GLY A 58 -20.63 3.91 2.61
C GLY A 58 -20.83 4.56 1.24
N ALA A 59 -20.94 5.88 1.20
CA ALA A 59 -21.18 6.65 -0.03
C ALA A 59 -19.97 7.52 -0.40
N GLU A 60 -19.53 7.45 -1.65
CA GLU A 60 -18.43 8.26 -2.18
C GLU A 60 -18.86 9.68 -2.51
N GLU A 61 -19.21 10.44 -1.47
CA GLU A 61 -19.76 11.79 -1.56
C GLU A 61 -18.82 12.85 -0.95
N GLY A 62 -18.65 13.96 -1.67
CA GLY A 62 -17.87 15.10 -1.21
C GLY A 62 -16.39 14.99 -1.54
N THR A 63 -15.53 15.28 -0.56
CA THR A 63 -14.10 15.43 -0.80
C THR A 63 -13.38 14.08 -0.63
N PRO A 64 -12.69 13.57 -1.67
CA PRO A 64 -11.92 12.34 -1.55
C PRO A 64 -10.65 12.57 -0.72
N PHE A 65 -10.18 11.50 -0.06
CA PHE A 65 -8.87 11.45 0.57
C PHE A 65 -8.19 10.11 0.32
N THR A 66 -6.87 10.08 0.48
CA THR A 66 -6.07 8.86 0.48
C THR A 66 -4.93 9.01 1.47
N PHE A 67 -4.72 8.00 2.30
CA PHE A 67 -3.64 7.88 3.25
C PHE A 67 -2.80 6.64 2.90
N PRO A 68 -1.61 6.82 2.30
CA PRO A 68 -0.67 5.73 2.06
C PRO A 68 0.04 5.34 3.37
N MET A 69 0.34 4.05 3.54
CA MET A 69 1.01 3.56 4.76
C MET A 69 2.55 3.63 4.68
N ASP A 70 3.13 4.08 3.56
CA ASP A 70 4.55 4.40 3.33
C ASP A 70 5.57 3.55 4.09
N GLY A 71 5.49 2.22 3.96
CA GLY A 71 6.44 1.28 4.57
C GLY A 71 6.23 1.04 6.07
N GLY A 72 5.10 1.46 6.63
CA GLY A 72 4.63 1.12 7.97
C GLY A 72 3.47 0.14 7.96
N LEU A 73 3.31 -0.62 9.05
CA LEU A 73 2.13 -1.43 9.33
C LEU A 73 1.21 -0.68 10.30
N ILE A 74 -0.10 -0.74 10.06
CA ILE A 74 -1.07 -0.23 11.03
C ILE A 74 -1.02 -1.13 12.26
N VAL A 75 -0.67 -0.55 13.40
CA VAL A 75 -0.66 -1.21 14.71
C VAL A 75 -1.76 -0.70 15.63
N GLY A 76 -2.53 0.29 15.19
CA GLY A 76 -3.69 0.78 15.90
C GLY A 76 -4.39 1.92 15.17
N PHE A 77 -5.59 2.22 15.64
CA PHE A 77 -6.42 3.31 15.14
C PHE A 77 -6.63 4.35 16.24
N ARG A 78 -6.91 5.59 15.83
CA ARG A 78 -7.42 6.66 16.69
C ARG A 78 -8.51 7.39 15.94
N GLY A 79 -9.52 7.90 16.62
CA GLY A 79 -10.61 8.58 15.94
C GLY A 79 -11.50 9.38 16.87
N ARG A 80 -12.55 9.95 16.27
CA ARG A 80 -13.66 10.63 16.93
C ARG A 80 -14.96 10.17 16.27
N SER A 81 -16.00 9.98 17.07
CA SER A 81 -17.32 9.58 16.60
C SER A 81 -18.43 10.19 17.45
N GLY A 82 -19.58 10.39 16.81
CA GLY A 82 -20.87 10.67 17.44
C GLY A 82 -21.93 9.79 16.80
N TRP A 83 -22.91 10.41 16.14
CA TRP A 83 -23.90 9.71 15.31
C TRP A 83 -23.27 9.07 14.06
N TYR A 84 -22.14 9.62 13.61
CA TYR A 84 -21.33 9.13 12.51
C TYR A 84 -19.86 9.05 12.94
N LEU A 85 -19.01 8.52 12.06
CA LEU A 85 -17.56 8.56 12.24
C LEU A 85 -17.04 9.93 11.77
N ASP A 86 -16.65 10.80 12.71
CA ASP A 86 -16.19 12.15 12.39
C ASP A 86 -14.77 12.17 11.83
N ALA A 87 -13.88 11.34 12.41
CA ALA A 87 -12.48 11.28 12.00
C ALA A 87 -11.85 9.92 12.32
N ILE A 88 -10.93 9.49 11.47
CA ILE A 88 -10.08 8.32 11.66
C ILE A 88 -8.62 8.68 11.40
N GLY A 89 -7.73 8.11 12.19
CA GLY A 89 -6.28 8.20 12.06
C GLY A 89 -5.63 6.87 12.40
N PHE A 90 -4.40 6.70 11.91
CA PHE A 90 -3.68 5.43 11.96
C PHE A 90 -2.38 5.60 12.74
N ARG A 91 -2.05 4.64 13.60
CA ARG A 91 -0.73 4.50 14.20
C ARG A 91 0.06 3.49 13.40
N LEU A 92 1.19 3.92 12.85
CA LEU A 92 2.08 3.09 12.05
C LEU A 92 3.28 2.65 12.87
N SER A 93 3.64 1.37 12.75
CA SER A 93 4.95 0.87 13.15
C SER A 93 5.83 0.73 11.90
N PRO A 94 7.09 1.18 11.93
CA PRO A 94 8.01 0.94 10.82
C PRO A 94 8.11 -0.55 10.53
N VAL A 95 8.03 -0.93 9.26
CA VAL A 95 8.36 -2.28 8.83
C VAL A 95 9.88 -2.44 8.93
N VAL A 96 10.38 -2.80 10.10
CA VAL A 96 11.71 -3.40 10.27
C VAL A 96 11.68 -4.85 9.78
N GLN A 97 11.22 -5.07 8.55
CA GLN A 97 11.35 -6.38 7.89
C GLN A 97 12.46 -6.28 6.88
N SER A 98 13.62 -6.84 7.25
CA SER A 98 14.62 -7.38 6.35
C SER A 98 15.19 -6.47 5.27
N THR A 99 14.87 -5.18 5.16
CA THR A 99 15.47 -4.30 4.14
C THR A 99 16.99 -4.30 4.25
N LYS A 100 17.56 -4.39 5.45
CA LYS A 100 19.01 -4.60 5.64
C LYS A 100 19.51 -5.95 5.12
N LEU A 101 18.73 -7.02 5.26
CA LEU A 101 19.09 -8.36 4.80
C LEU A 101 18.87 -8.51 3.29
N ILE A 102 17.77 -8.00 2.76
CA ILE A 102 17.46 -7.93 1.33
C ILE A 102 18.43 -6.97 0.64
N GLU A 103 18.82 -5.84 1.24
CA GLU A 103 19.94 -5.01 0.75
C GLU A 103 21.25 -5.78 0.77
N ARG A 104 21.57 -6.50 1.85
CA ARG A 104 22.80 -7.31 1.93
C ARG A 104 22.81 -8.41 0.87
N VAL A 105 21.68 -9.07 0.66
CA VAL A 105 21.50 -10.11 -0.37
C VAL A 105 21.60 -9.47 -1.75
N GLN A 106 20.91 -8.35 -2.02
CA GLN A 106 21.02 -7.62 -3.29
C GLN A 106 22.43 -7.09 -3.54
N LYS A 107 23.12 -6.57 -2.51
CA LYS A 107 24.51 -6.10 -2.60
C LYS A 107 25.47 -7.26 -2.83
N SER A 108 25.21 -8.42 -2.22
CA SER A 108 25.96 -9.64 -2.47
C SER A 108 25.73 -10.12 -3.92
N LEU A 109 24.49 -10.26 -4.36
CA LEU A 109 24.13 -10.66 -5.72
C LEU A 109 24.68 -9.70 -6.79
N LYS A 110 24.65 -8.39 -6.54
CA LYS A 110 25.27 -7.38 -7.43
C LYS A 110 26.78 -7.58 -7.57
N ARG A 111 27.49 -7.93 -6.49
CA ARG A 111 28.94 -8.24 -6.55
C ARG A 111 29.22 -9.51 -7.33
N LEU A 112 28.37 -10.53 -7.22
CA LEU A 112 28.51 -11.75 -8.02
C LEU A 112 28.27 -11.47 -9.52
N ALA A 113 27.29 -10.63 -9.86
CA ALA A 113 26.97 -10.29 -11.25
C ALA A 113 28.08 -9.48 -11.95
N THR A 114 28.85 -8.65 -11.24
CA THR A 114 29.94 -7.84 -11.81
C THR A 114 31.23 -8.61 -12.07
N THR A 115 31.31 -9.91 -11.73
CA THR A 115 32.54 -10.71 -11.86
C THR A 115 32.60 -11.53 -13.15
N THR A 116 31.57 -11.48 -14.00
CA THR A 116 31.53 -12.23 -15.27
C THR A 116 31.12 -11.32 -16.42
N THR A 117 32.03 -10.48 -16.90
CA THR A 117 32.18 -10.06 -18.31
C THR A 117 33.29 -9.01 -18.41
N ALA A 118 34.54 -9.46 -18.34
CA ALA A 118 35.67 -8.68 -18.83
C ALA A 118 36.61 -9.62 -19.61
N SER A 119 36.12 -10.11 -20.75
CA SER A 119 37.01 -10.54 -21.83
C SER A 119 36.32 -10.29 -23.17
N ALA A 120 36.27 -9.03 -23.57
CA ALA A 120 36.33 -8.64 -24.97
C ALA A 120 37.08 -7.30 -25.01
N LYS A 121 38.38 -7.35 -25.27
CA LYS A 121 39.19 -6.16 -25.60
C LYS A 121 38.72 -5.65 -26.97
N PRO A 122 38.29 -4.38 -27.12
CA PRO A 122 38.17 -3.80 -28.45
C PRO A 122 39.59 -3.56 -28.99
N LEU A 123 39.90 -4.19 -30.12
CA LEU A 123 41.13 -3.99 -30.87
C LEU A 123 41.06 -2.59 -31.52
N LEU A 124 41.91 -1.66 -31.06
CA LEU A 124 42.11 -0.39 -31.75
C LEU A 124 42.97 -0.65 -33.00
N THR A 125 42.38 -0.60 -34.18
CA THR A 125 43.14 -0.50 -35.44
C THR A 125 43.23 0.95 -35.88
N CYS A 126 44.45 1.48 -35.76
CA CYS A 126 44.90 2.72 -36.36
C CYS A 126 45.08 2.51 -37.86
N THR A 127 44.47 3.34 -38.69
CA THR A 127 44.85 3.49 -40.10
C THR A 127 45.18 4.95 -40.36
N SER A 128 46.49 5.20 -40.51
CA SER A 128 47.03 6.41 -41.11
C SER A 128 46.83 6.32 -42.62
N THR A 129 46.21 7.35 -43.20
CA THR A 129 46.37 7.66 -44.63
C THR A 129 46.83 9.10 -44.76
N ALA A 130 48.12 9.27 -45.03
CA ALA A 130 48.73 10.49 -45.55
C ALA A 130 48.23 10.73 -46.98
N TYR A 131 48.05 11.98 -47.41
CA TYR A 131 48.44 12.45 -48.76
C TYR A 131 48.44 13.99 -48.83
N LYS A 132 49.62 14.50 -49.19
CA LYS A 132 50.02 15.70 -49.96
C LYS A 132 49.34 17.06 -49.73
#